data_AF-A0A0B6S8D1-F1
#
_entry.id   AF-A0A0B6S8D1-F1
#
_cell.length_a   1.000
_cell.length_b   1.000
_cell.length_c   1.000
_cell.angle_alpha   90.00
_cell.angle_beta   90.00
_cell.angle_gamma   90.00
#
_symmetry.space_group_name_H-M   'P 1'
#
loop_
_entity.id
_entity.type
_entity.pdbx_description
1 polymer ?
#
loop_
_entity_poly.entity_id
_entity_poly.type
_entity_poly.pdbx_seq_one_letter_code
_entity_poly.pdbx_strand_id
1 'polypeptide(L)'
;MDDAARRGELSLAAVQRWMQAATTHPAGLGPGLALADARHGLDLAAVVDTPAGVDARRRLAIYADGYWIRLISCLETEFPALRRMLGPQLFGFFARSYLNRHPSRSPSLHTLGARFPAFLLHSQRRAANGARRPPTQTFALDLARLERAIAESGRAGGREGQAPAAVPADDLWDLVLLAGDAHVLSLPDTTRLLALRHAADGFRPWLRGQESHEPAEDRRDYVAIRRQQFRVSMERLADWQFFALRHAARRAATLSDCARAAARRTRRPEGEIRAELALWLPTAQLAGLVVLTPN
;
A
#
# COMPACT_ATOMS: atom_id res chain seq x y z
N MET A 1 -43.74 -4.52 37.99
CA MET A 1 -43.16 -5.87 37.73
C MET A 1 -43.27 -6.19 36.25
N ASP A 2 -42.87 -5.28 35.36
CA ASP A 2 -43.09 -5.45 33.91
C ASP A 2 -42.06 -4.70 33.03
N ASP A 3 -40.86 -4.45 33.58
CA ASP A 3 -39.73 -3.82 32.85
C ASP A 3 -38.53 -4.79 32.69
N ALA A 4 -38.59 -5.93 33.37
CA ALA A 4 -37.62 -7.01 33.27
C ALA A 4 -37.92 -7.98 32.12
N ALA A 5 -39.18 -8.05 31.67
CA ALA A 5 -39.65 -9.06 30.71
C ALA A 5 -39.41 -8.70 29.22
N ARG A 6 -39.08 -7.43 28.90
CA ARG A 6 -38.71 -7.00 27.53
C ARG A 6 -37.21 -7.03 27.24
N ARG A 7 -36.37 -7.32 28.23
CA ARG A 7 -34.96 -7.68 28.00
C ARG A 7 -34.88 -9.13 27.55
N GLY A 8 -35.54 -9.46 26.43
CA GLY A 8 -35.18 -10.67 25.70
C GLY A 8 -33.69 -10.60 25.43
N GLU A 9 -32.93 -11.62 25.87
CA GLU A 9 -31.47 -11.62 25.79
C GLU A 9 -31.02 -11.27 24.36
N LEU A 10 -30.59 -10.03 24.16
CA LEU A 10 -30.09 -9.58 22.87
C LEU A 10 -28.87 -10.42 22.56
N SER A 11 -28.93 -11.19 21.47
CA SER A 11 -27.77 -11.97 21.05
C SER A 11 -26.55 -11.06 20.89
N LEU A 12 -25.38 -11.52 21.33
CA LEU A 12 -24.12 -10.78 21.17
C LEU A 12 -23.92 -10.33 19.71
N ALA A 13 -24.26 -11.19 18.75
CA ALA A 13 -24.13 -10.89 17.34
C ALA A 13 -25.05 -9.74 16.88
N ALA A 14 -26.26 -9.62 17.44
CA ALA A 14 -27.16 -8.50 17.15
C ALA A 14 -26.61 -7.18 17.73
N VAL A 15 -26.13 -7.19 18.98
CA VAL A 15 -25.52 -6.03 19.63
C VAL A 15 -24.27 -5.57 18.87
N GLN A 16 -23.40 -6.49 18.46
CA GLN A 16 -22.19 -6.17 17.69
C GLN A 16 -22.51 -5.53 16.33
N ARG A 17 -23.47 -6.08 15.58
CA ARG A 17 -23.87 -5.51 14.28
C ARG A 17 -24.50 -4.13 14.43
N TRP A 18 -25.35 -3.97 15.45
CA TRP A 18 -25.94 -2.67 15.77
C TRP A 18 -24.88 -1.64 16.13
N MET A 19 -23.94 -1.99 17.03
CA MET A 19 -22.89 -1.07 17.45
C MET A 19 -21.96 -0.70 16.28
N GLN A 20 -21.65 -1.65 15.40
CA GLN A 20 -20.88 -1.39 14.18
C GLN A 20 -21.62 -0.40 13.28
N ALA A 21 -22.90 -0.66 12.95
CA ALA A 21 -23.70 0.24 12.12
C ALA A 21 -23.79 1.66 12.72
N ALA A 22 -23.97 1.76 14.03
CA ALA A 22 -24.10 3.04 14.74
C ALA A 22 -22.81 3.86 14.75
N THR A 23 -21.66 3.22 14.97
CA THR A 23 -20.39 3.92 15.23
C THR A 23 -19.53 4.12 13.98
N THR A 24 -19.68 3.29 12.93
CA THR A 24 -18.79 3.35 11.76
C THR A 24 -19.36 4.13 10.57
N HIS A 25 -20.51 4.80 10.74
CA HIS A 25 -21.16 5.49 9.64
C HIS A 25 -20.37 6.73 9.15
N PRO A 26 -20.12 6.91 7.84
CA PRO A 26 -19.36 8.05 7.27
C PRO A 26 -19.88 9.45 7.66
N ALA A 27 -21.19 9.58 7.80
CA ALA A 27 -21.84 10.83 8.16
C ALA A 27 -21.96 11.06 9.69
N GLY A 28 -21.32 10.21 10.51
CA GLY A 28 -21.32 10.33 11.97
C GLY A 28 -22.46 9.59 12.68
N LEU A 29 -22.52 9.77 14.00
CA LEU A 29 -23.35 8.96 14.91
C LEU A 29 -24.85 9.07 14.62
N GLY A 30 -25.37 10.26 14.29
CA GLY A 30 -26.81 10.45 14.04
C GLY A 30 -27.34 9.55 12.91
N PRO A 31 -26.80 9.67 11.69
CA PRO A 31 -27.12 8.77 10.58
C PRO A 31 -26.78 7.29 10.87
N GLY A 32 -25.72 7.03 11.65
CA GLY A 32 -25.37 5.67 12.07
C GLY A 32 -26.44 5.03 12.95
N LEU A 33 -26.96 5.77 13.94
CA LEU A 33 -28.05 5.30 14.80
C LEU A 33 -29.32 5.03 13.99
N ALA A 34 -29.68 5.92 13.06
CA ALA A 34 -30.82 5.70 12.17
C ALA A 34 -30.65 4.44 11.30
N LEU A 35 -29.44 4.18 10.80
CA LEU A 35 -29.12 2.97 10.04
C LEU A 35 -29.19 1.71 10.92
N ALA A 36 -28.70 1.80 12.16
CA ALA A 36 -28.68 0.69 13.10
C ALA A 36 -30.10 0.30 13.52
N ASP A 37 -30.96 1.29 13.79
CA ASP A 37 -32.38 1.11 14.07
C ASP A 37 -33.08 0.46 12.86
N ALA A 38 -32.95 1.04 11.65
CA ALA A 38 -33.57 0.50 10.44
C ALA A 38 -33.15 -0.95 10.10
N ARG A 39 -31.92 -1.37 10.47
CA ARG A 39 -31.41 -2.72 10.16
C ARG A 39 -31.64 -3.75 11.25
N HIS A 40 -31.78 -3.33 12.50
CA HIS A 40 -31.75 -4.22 13.64
C HIS A 40 -32.93 -4.04 14.59
N GLY A 41 -33.73 -2.98 14.45
CA GLY A 41 -34.90 -2.69 15.28
C GLY A 41 -34.56 -2.48 16.75
N LEU A 42 -33.34 -2.03 17.04
CA LEU A 42 -32.86 -1.80 18.40
C LEU A 42 -32.66 -0.30 18.62
N ASP A 43 -33.32 0.23 19.64
CA ASP A 43 -33.10 1.58 20.10
C ASP A 43 -31.82 1.68 20.96
N LEU A 44 -31.21 2.86 20.99
CA LEU A 44 -30.03 3.18 21.78
C LEU A 44 -30.20 2.80 23.26
N ALA A 45 -31.36 3.10 23.86
CA ALA A 45 -31.63 2.79 25.27
C ALA A 45 -31.74 1.29 25.55
N ALA A 46 -32.07 0.48 24.54
CA ALA A 46 -32.13 -0.97 24.67
C ALA A 46 -30.75 -1.64 24.63
N VAL A 47 -29.73 -0.96 24.08
CA VAL A 47 -28.39 -1.52 23.86
C VAL A 47 -27.33 -0.92 24.79
N VAL A 48 -27.44 0.36 25.11
CA VAL A 48 -26.41 1.09 25.88
C VAL A 48 -26.94 1.41 27.27
N ASP A 49 -26.51 0.61 28.25
CA ASP A 49 -26.74 0.90 29.66
C ASP A 49 -25.84 2.05 30.13
N THR A 50 -26.38 2.99 30.89
CA THR A 50 -25.63 4.12 31.44
C THR A 50 -25.96 4.39 32.91
N PRO A 51 -24.96 4.75 33.74
CA PRO A 51 -25.21 5.24 35.08
C PRO A 51 -26.10 6.50 35.06
N ALA A 52 -26.78 6.77 36.17
CA ALA A 52 -27.57 7.99 36.34
C ALA A 52 -26.72 9.24 36.04
N GLY A 53 -27.26 10.14 35.21
CA GLY A 53 -26.59 11.37 34.79
C GLY A 53 -25.66 11.24 33.58
N VAL A 54 -25.50 10.05 32.99
CA VAL A 54 -24.71 9.84 31.77
C VAL A 54 -25.62 9.63 30.56
N ASP A 55 -25.50 10.50 29.56
CA ASP A 55 -26.19 10.38 28.28
C ASP A 55 -25.61 9.24 27.44
N ALA A 56 -26.45 8.24 27.11
CA ALA A 56 -26.09 7.09 26.28
C ALA A 56 -25.57 7.52 24.90
N ARG A 57 -26.15 8.58 24.32
CA ARG A 57 -25.72 9.09 23.00
C ARG A 57 -24.32 9.68 23.11
N ARG A 58 -24.05 10.48 24.13
CA ARG A 58 -22.71 11.04 24.40
C ARG A 58 -21.68 9.95 24.65
N ARG A 59 -22.03 8.89 25.40
CA ARG A 59 -21.14 7.74 25.64
C ARG A 59 -20.81 7.03 24.32
N LEU A 60 -21.80 6.79 23.47
CA LEU A 60 -21.59 6.15 22.17
C LEU A 60 -20.80 7.03 21.19
N ALA A 61 -20.96 8.36 21.27
CA ALA A 61 -20.21 9.32 20.46
C ALA A 61 -18.70 9.19 20.65
N ILE A 62 -18.22 8.87 21.85
CA ILE A 62 -16.80 8.63 22.12
C ILE A 62 -16.26 7.50 21.24
N TYR A 63 -17.03 6.42 21.04
CA TYR A 63 -16.64 5.30 20.20
C TYR A 63 -16.71 5.63 18.71
N ALA A 64 -17.75 6.36 18.29
CA ALA A 64 -17.89 6.81 16.91
C ALA A 64 -16.73 7.75 16.51
N ASP A 65 -16.42 8.74 17.35
CA ASP A 65 -15.32 9.67 17.11
C ASP A 65 -13.97 8.95 17.17
N GLY A 66 -13.78 8.09 18.17
CA GLY A 66 -12.57 7.28 18.32
C GLY A 66 -12.30 6.35 17.14
N TYR A 67 -13.35 5.80 16.51
CA TYR A 67 -13.22 5.01 15.29
C TYR A 67 -12.60 5.83 14.16
N TRP A 68 -13.13 7.03 13.89
CA TRP A 68 -12.62 7.90 12.81
C TRP A 68 -11.20 8.41 13.09
N ILE A 69 -10.92 8.82 14.33
CA ILE A 69 -9.59 9.26 14.74
C ILE A 69 -8.56 8.15 14.47
N ARG A 70 -8.84 6.91 14.88
CA ARG A 70 -7.93 5.77 14.66
C ARG A 70 -7.67 5.51 13.18
N LEU A 71 -8.70 5.54 12.34
CA LEU A 71 -8.52 5.31 10.91
C LEU A 71 -7.67 6.41 10.25
N ILE A 72 -7.88 7.66 10.61
CA ILE A 72 -7.06 8.78 10.13
C ILE A 72 -5.62 8.62 10.61
N SER A 73 -5.40 8.33 11.90
CA SER A 73 -4.06 8.11 12.45
C SER A 73 -3.32 6.92 11.81
N CYS A 74 -4.04 5.88 11.38
CA CYS A 74 -3.44 4.80 10.60
C CYS A 74 -2.91 5.31 9.24
N LEU A 75 -3.68 6.15 8.54
CA LEU A 75 -3.19 6.77 7.31
C LEU A 75 -2.02 7.72 7.59
N GLU A 76 -2.05 8.49 8.66
CA GLU A 76 -0.92 9.38 9.04
C GLU A 76 0.37 8.59 9.32
N THR A 77 0.24 7.40 9.91
CA THR A 77 1.37 6.50 10.21
C THR A 77 1.87 5.78 8.96
N GLU A 78 0.99 5.47 8.00
CA GLU A 78 1.37 4.84 6.73
C GLU A 78 1.99 5.85 5.74
N PHE A 79 1.57 7.12 5.79
CA PHE A 79 1.99 8.18 4.86
C PHE A 79 2.64 9.40 5.56
N PRO A 80 3.64 9.22 6.44
CA PRO A 80 4.22 10.31 7.23
C PRO A 80 4.93 11.39 6.39
N ALA A 81 5.60 11.01 5.30
CA ALA A 81 6.28 11.95 4.42
C ALA A 81 5.28 12.75 3.59
N LEU A 82 4.24 12.11 3.06
CA LEU A 82 3.14 12.81 2.40
C LEU A 82 2.43 13.78 3.34
N ARG A 83 2.20 13.38 4.61
CA ARG A 83 1.62 14.25 5.64
C ARG A 83 2.48 15.47 5.91
N ARG A 84 3.81 15.31 6.02
CA ARG A 84 4.73 16.46 6.13
C ARG A 84 4.63 17.37 4.92
N MET A 85 4.58 16.80 3.72
CA MET A 85 4.57 17.55 2.47
C MET A 85 3.27 18.34 2.26
N LEU A 86 2.12 17.77 2.59
CA LEU A 86 0.81 18.40 2.45
C LEU A 86 0.45 19.30 3.65
N GLY A 87 1.07 19.05 4.80
CA GLY A 87 0.63 19.57 6.08
C GLY A 87 -0.56 18.79 6.67
N PRO A 88 -0.74 18.84 8.01
CA PRO A 88 -1.73 18.01 8.71
C PRO A 88 -3.17 18.30 8.30
N GLN A 89 -3.52 19.55 8.01
CA GLN A 89 -4.88 19.97 7.67
C GLN A 89 -5.31 19.42 6.31
N LEU A 90 -4.49 19.62 5.27
CA LEU A 90 -4.78 19.14 3.92
C LEU A 90 -4.71 17.61 3.85
N PHE A 91 -3.76 16.99 4.56
CA PHE A 91 -3.70 15.54 4.69
C PHE A 91 -5.00 15.00 5.33
N GLY A 92 -5.42 15.58 6.46
CA GLY A 92 -6.65 15.20 7.16
C GLY A 92 -7.90 15.33 6.30
N PHE A 93 -7.99 16.39 5.49
CA PHE A 93 -9.07 16.56 4.51
C PHE A 93 -9.13 15.40 3.49
N PHE A 94 -7.98 15.03 2.91
CA PHE A 94 -7.92 13.92 1.97
C PHE A 94 -8.16 12.57 2.64
N ALA A 95 -7.62 12.34 3.83
CA ALA A 95 -7.82 11.12 4.61
C ALA A 95 -9.31 10.90 4.93
N ARG A 96 -10.00 11.93 5.42
CA ARG A 96 -11.44 11.85 5.70
C ARG A 96 -12.27 11.62 4.43
N SER A 97 -11.94 12.34 3.35
CA SER A 97 -12.60 12.18 2.05
C SER A 97 -12.38 10.77 1.47
N TYR A 98 -11.20 10.20 1.65
CA TYR A 98 -10.86 8.85 1.26
C TYR A 98 -11.69 7.82 2.03
N LEU A 99 -11.68 7.90 3.36
CA LEU A 99 -12.39 6.96 4.23
C LEU A 99 -13.91 6.99 4.04
N ASN A 100 -14.49 8.14 3.67
CA ASN A 100 -15.90 8.23 3.28
C ASN A 100 -16.23 7.44 2.01
N ARG A 101 -15.30 7.35 1.05
CA ARG A 101 -15.48 6.60 -0.21
C ARG A 101 -14.97 5.15 -0.13
N HIS A 102 -14.04 4.89 0.77
CA HIS A 102 -13.38 3.61 0.98
C HIS A 102 -13.41 3.26 2.48
N PRO A 103 -14.59 2.99 3.05
CA PRO A 103 -14.71 2.63 4.45
C PRO A 103 -13.93 1.34 4.75
N SER A 104 -13.48 1.19 5.99
CA SER A 104 -12.82 -0.05 6.41
C SER A 104 -13.79 -1.23 6.28
N ARG A 105 -13.32 -2.32 5.65
CA ARG A 105 -14.07 -3.58 5.46
C ARG A 105 -13.33 -4.78 6.03
N SER A 106 -12.25 -4.54 6.76
CA SER A 106 -11.37 -5.57 7.31
C SER A 106 -11.05 -5.22 8.76
N PRO A 107 -10.91 -6.23 9.65
CA PRO A 107 -10.38 -6.01 10.99
C PRO A 107 -8.91 -5.55 10.97
N SER A 108 -8.17 -5.83 9.89
CA SER A 108 -6.80 -5.35 9.71
C SER A 108 -6.78 -3.97 9.08
N LEU A 109 -6.07 -3.04 9.73
CA LEU A 109 -5.86 -1.68 9.21
C LEU A 109 -4.70 -1.60 8.21
N HIS A 110 -3.97 -2.68 7.97
CA HIS A 110 -2.84 -2.70 7.02
C HIS A 110 -3.27 -2.50 5.55
N THR A 111 -4.51 -2.88 5.23
CA THR A 111 -5.08 -2.69 3.89
C THR A 111 -5.83 -1.36 3.77
N LEU A 112 -5.94 -0.58 4.85
CA LEU A 112 -6.74 0.65 4.88
C LEU A 112 -6.23 1.65 3.84
N GLY A 113 -4.92 1.87 3.74
CA GLY A 113 -4.30 2.80 2.81
C GLY A 113 -4.18 2.33 1.36
N ALA A 114 -4.61 1.10 1.02
CA ALA A 114 -4.30 0.46 -0.26
C ALA A 114 -4.76 1.27 -1.50
N ARG A 115 -5.88 1.97 -1.40
CA ARG A 115 -6.42 2.79 -2.50
C ARG A 115 -6.09 4.27 -2.38
N PHE A 116 -5.37 4.70 -1.34
CA PHE A 116 -5.13 6.11 -1.06
C PHE A 116 -4.35 6.82 -2.18
N PRO A 117 -3.24 6.26 -2.73
CA PRO A 117 -2.55 6.91 -3.86
C PRO A 117 -3.42 7.04 -5.12
N ALA A 118 -4.25 6.04 -5.42
CA ALA A 118 -5.17 6.07 -6.55
C ALA A 118 -6.31 7.09 -6.33
N PHE A 119 -6.81 7.20 -5.10
CA PHE A 119 -7.79 8.20 -4.71
C PHE A 119 -7.25 9.63 -4.89
N LEU A 120 -6.02 9.91 -4.46
CA LEU A 120 -5.36 11.20 -4.65
C LEU A 120 -5.17 11.55 -6.13
N LEU A 121 -4.81 10.56 -6.96
CA LEU A 121 -4.70 10.77 -8.40
C LEU A 121 -6.05 11.15 -9.02
N HIS A 122 -7.14 10.47 -8.62
CA HIS A 122 -8.47 10.75 -9.15
C HIS A 122 -9.02 12.11 -8.67
N SER A 123 -8.80 12.47 -7.40
CA SER A 123 -9.23 13.77 -6.86
C SER A 123 -8.54 14.93 -7.57
N GLN A 124 -7.22 14.82 -7.81
CA GLN A 124 -6.45 15.83 -8.55
C GLN A 124 -6.89 15.94 -10.01
N ARG A 125 -7.17 14.82 -10.70
CA ARG A 125 -7.66 14.83 -12.09
C ARG A 125 -8.98 15.59 -12.21
N ARG A 126 -9.90 15.38 -11.27
CA ARG A 126 -11.19 16.08 -11.24
C ARG A 126 -11.01 17.58 -10.96
N ALA A 127 -10.06 17.96 -10.12
CA ALA A 127 -9.80 19.38 -9.82
C ALA A 127 -9.12 20.11 -10.99
N ALA A 128 -8.25 19.41 -11.75
CA ALA A 128 -7.46 20.03 -12.81
C ALA A 128 -8.28 20.40 -14.06
N ASN A 129 -9.48 19.85 -14.27
CA ASN A 129 -10.35 20.13 -15.44
C ASN A 129 -9.61 20.12 -16.81
N GLY A 130 -8.62 19.22 -16.97
CA GLY A 130 -7.80 19.12 -18.19
C GLY A 130 -6.48 19.91 -18.18
N ALA A 131 -6.23 20.74 -17.17
CA ALA A 131 -4.95 21.44 -17.01
C ALA A 131 -3.80 20.51 -16.61
N ARG A 132 -2.57 20.91 -16.96
CA ARG A 132 -1.34 20.21 -16.53
C ARG A 132 -1.20 20.34 -15.00
N ARG A 133 -1.02 19.21 -14.32
CA ARG A 133 -0.79 19.18 -12.87
C ARG A 133 0.56 19.84 -12.52
N PRO A 134 0.62 20.68 -11.47
CA PRO A 134 1.86 21.26 -11.01
C PRO A 134 2.82 20.17 -10.48
N PRO A 135 4.15 20.39 -10.55
CA PRO A 135 5.15 19.43 -10.10
C PRO A 135 4.95 18.94 -8.66
N THR A 136 4.56 19.84 -7.75
CA THR A 136 4.28 19.54 -6.34
C THR A 136 3.19 18.47 -6.17
N GLN A 137 2.10 18.56 -6.94
CA GLN A 137 1.02 17.58 -6.91
C GLN A 137 1.46 16.22 -7.44
N THR A 138 2.30 16.21 -8.47
CA THR A 138 2.78 14.97 -9.06
C THR A 138 3.83 14.30 -8.18
N PHE A 139 4.65 15.08 -7.49
CA PHE A 139 5.60 14.61 -6.48
C PHE A 139 4.87 14.01 -5.28
N ALA A 140 3.76 14.64 -4.82
CA ALA A 140 2.87 14.09 -3.80
C ALA A 140 2.40 12.67 -4.12
N LEU A 141 2.00 12.45 -5.38
CA LEU A 141 1.47 11.15 -5.82
C LEU A 141 2.55 10.08 -5.85
N ASP A 142 3.75 10.41 -6.32
CA ASP A 142 4.86 9.47 -6.30
C ASP A 142 5.30 9.16 -4.87
N LEU A 143 5.31 10.16 -3.97
CA LEU A 143 5.59 9.95 -2.56
C LEU A 143 4.55 9.03 -1.91
N ALA A 144 3.25 9.24 -2.18
CA ALA A 144 2.18 8.37 -1.70
C ALA A 144 2.35 6.91 -2.20
N ARG A 145 2.73 6.73 -3.47
CA ARG A 145 2.98 5.39 -4.06
C ARG A 145 4.20 4.73 -3.43
N LEU A 146 5.23 5.51 -3.14
CA LEU A 146 6.47 5.06 -2.53
C LEU A 146 6.26 4.58 -1.10
N GLU A 147 5.62 5.40 -0.26
CA GLU A 147 5.28 5.04 1.12
C GLU A 147 4.37 3.81 1.17
N ARG A 148 3.41 3.71 0.25
CA ARG A 148 2.57 2.51 0.12
C ARG A 148 3.40 1.26 -0.21
N ALA A 149 4.32 1.36 -1.17
CA ALA A 149 5.18 0.24 -1.54
C ALA A 149 6.11 -0.20 -0.40
N ILE A 150 6.62 0.76 0.39
CA ILE A 150 7.40 0.50 1.61
C ILE A 150 6.55 -0.24 2.65
N ALA A 151 5.32 0.23 2.90
CA ALA A 151 4.41 -0.41 3.85
C ALA A 151 4.00 -1.84 3.42
N GLU A 152 3.79 -2.06 2.13
CA GLU A 152 3.49 -3.38 1.56
C GLU A 152 4.70 -4.32 1.62
N SER A 153 5.88 -3.85 1.21
CA SER A 153 7.13 -4.63 1.28
C SER A 153 7.45 -5.04 2.72
N GLY A 154 7.25 -4.11 3.65
CA GLY A 154 7.45 -4.31 5.09
C GLY A 154 6.60 -5.44 5.69
N ARG A 155 5.39 -5.65 5.18
CA ARG A 155 4.40 -6.58 5.73
C ARG A 155 4.18 -7.84 4.91
N ALA A 156 4.67 -7.88 3.69
CA ALA A 156 4.55 -9.05 2.83
C ALA A 156 5.21 -10.28 3.48
N GLY A 157 4.70 -11.47 3.14
CA GLY A 157 5.31 -12.74 3.54
C GLY A 157 6.77 -12.75 3.13
N GLY A 158 7.65 -12.79 4.13
CA GLY A 158 9.08 -12.78 3.91
C GLY A 158 9.65 -14.16 3.70
N ARG A 159 10.90 -14.20 3.29
CA ARG A 159 11.69 -15.45 3.16
C ARG A 159 12.70 -15.58 4.30
N GLU A 160 12.60 -14.75 5.34
CA GLU A 160 13.47 -14.88 6.51
C GLU A 160 13.27 -16.23 7.20
N GLY A 161 14.37 -16.91 7.51
CA GLY A 161 14.34 -18.26 8.07
C GLY A 161 14.24 -19.38 7.02
N GLN A 162 14.04 -19.05 5.74
CA GLN A 162 14.27 -20.02 4.66
C GLN A 162 15.77 -20.05 4.35
N ALA A 163 16.29 -21.23 3.98
CA ALA A 163 17.64 -21.30 3.41
C ALA A 163 17.72 -20.30 2.26
N PRO A 164 18.79 -19.48 2.17
CA PRO A 164 18.98 -18.61 1.01
C PRO A 164 18.82 -19.46 -0.24
N ALA A 165 18.03 -18.99 -1.21
CA ALA A 165 17.91 -19.68 -2.49
C ALA A 165 19.33 -19.92 -2.97
N ALA A 166 19.72 -21.19 -3.11
CA ALA A 166 21.09 -21.58 -3.38
C ALA A 166 21.58 -20.68 -4.51
N VAL A 167 22.59 -19.85 -4.22
CA VAL A 167 23.24 -19.11 -5.29
C VAL A 167 23.87 -20.23 -6.12
N PRO A 168 23.44 -20.38 -7.37
CA PRO A 168 24.02 -21.39 -8.22
C PRO A 168 25.55 -21.18 -8.21
N ALA A 169 26.34 -22.25 -8.10
CA ALA A 169 27.81 -22.16 -8.24
C ALA A 169 28.16 -21.41 -9.54
N ASP A 170 29.37 -20.85 -9.68
CA ASP A 170 29.76 -20.09 -10.88
C ASP A 170 29.40 -20.82 -12.20
N ASP A 171 29.51 -22.16 -12.22
CA ASP A 171 29.13 -23.05 -13.32
C ASP A 171 27.65 -22.96 -13.76
N LEU A 172 26.75 -22.58 -12.86
CA LEU A 172 25.33 -22.38 -13.15
C LEU A 172 25.05 -21.00 -13.75
N TRP A 173 25.92 -20.00 -13.55
CA TRP A 173 25.83 -18.74 -14.30
C TRP A 173 26.27 -18.92 -15.74
N ASP A 174 27.27 -19.78 -15.97
CA ASP A 174 27.59 -20.27 -17.31
C ASP A 174 26.38 -20.98 -17.94
N LEU A 175 25.62 -21.78 -17.17
CA LEU A 175 24.34 -22.34 -17.62
C LEU A 175 23.22 -21.29 -17.78
N VAL A 176 23.19 -20.18 -17.04
CA VAL A 176 22.22 -19.09 -17.29
C VAL A 176 22.56 -18.36 -18.60
N LEU A 177 23.85 -18.16 -18.89
CA LEU A 177 24.31 -17.63 -20.18
C LEU A 177 24.02 -18.60 -21.33
N LEU A 178 24.28 -19.90 -21.15
CA LEU A 178 24.20 -20.94 -22.18
C LEU A 178 22.78 -21.53 -22.36
N ALA A 179 22.03 -21.73 -21.28
CA ALA A 179 20.79 -22.51 -21.27
C ALA A 179 19.50 -21.67 -21.18
N GLY A 180 19.59 -20.33 -21.11
CA GLY A 180 18.58 -19.27 -21.35
C GLY A 180 17.13 -19.41 -20.84
N ASP A 181 16.51 -20.59 -20.93
CA ASP A 181 15.15 -20.93 -20.54
C ASP A 181 15.08 -22.05 -19.48
N ALA A 182 16.22 -22.56 -19.00
CA ALA A 182 16.28 -23.57 -17.95
C ALA A 182 15.84 -23.06 -16.56
N HIS A 183 15.70 -21.74 -16.39
CA HIS A 183 15.28 -21.12 -15.14
C HIS A 183 14.16 -20.10 -15.36
N VAL A 184 13.29 -20.01 -14.37
CA VAL A 184 12.18 -19.07 -14.30
C VAL A 184 12.49 -18.01 -13.25
N LEU A 185 12.37 -16.75 -13.69
CA LEU A 185 12.48 -15.56 -12.86
C LEU A 185 11.13 -15.23 -12.23
N SER A 186 11.14 -15.03 -10.91
CA SER A 186 10.01 -14.48 -10.16
C SER A 186 10.46 -13.43 -9.16
N LEU A 187 9.52 -12.62 -8.67
CA LEU A 187 9.78 -11.65 -7.62
C LEU A 187 9.25 -12.17 -6.27
N PRO A 188 10.00 -12.04 -5.18
CA PRO A 188 9.45 -12.23 -3.84
C PRO A 188 8.25 -11.31 -3.58
N ASP A 189 7.32 -11.76 -2.74
CA ASP A 189 6.20 -10.93 -2.28
C ASP A 189 6.66 -9.68 -1.54
N THR A 190 7.91 -9.62 -1.08
CA THR A 190 8.53 -8.45 -0.47
C THR A 190 9.03 -7.41 -1.48
N THR A 191 9.08 -7.72 -2.77
CA THR A 191 9.57 -6.80 -3.81
C THR A 191 8.41 -6.04 -4.46
N ARG A 192 8.54 -4.72 -4.59
CA ARG A 192 7.61 -3.81 -5.29
C ARG A 192 8.38 -3.00 -6.31
N LEU A 193 7.84 -2.88 -7.52
CA LEU A 193 8.43 -2.10 -8.60
C LEU A 193 7.62 -0.82 -8.81
N LEU A 194 8.30 0.33 -8.85
CA LEU A 194 7.67 1.61 -9.11
C LEU A 194 8.38 2.34 -10.26
N ALA A 195 7.58 2.82 -11.21
CA ALA A 195 7.99 3.88 -12.13
C ALA A 195 7.55 5.22 -11.54
N LEU A 196 8.53 6.04 -11.16
CA LEU A 196 8.37 7.37 -10.62
C LEU A 196 8.48 8.39 -11.75
N ARG A 197 7.84 9.54 -11.60
CA ARG A 197 8.00 10.68 -12.51
C ARG A 197 9.17 11.57 -12.11
N HIS A 198 9.59 11.50 -10.86
CA HIS A 198 10.64 12.35 -10.30
C HIS A 198 11.84 11.51 -9.87
N ALA A 199 13.00 12.15 -9.77
CA ALA A 199 14.24 11.50 -9.39
C ALA A 199 14.14 10.81 -8.02
N ALA A 200 14.57 9.55 -7.93
CA ALA A 200 14.42 8.72 -6.74
C ALA A 200 15.16 9.30 -5.51
N ASP A 201 16.31 9.93 -5.74
CA ASP A 201 17.16 10.49 -4.69
C ASP A 201 16.47 11.63 -3.93
N GLY A 202 15.61 12.41 -4.61
CA GLY A 202 14.89 13.51 -3.99
C GLY A 202 13.77 13.07 -3.04
N PHE A 203 13.38 11.79 -3.01
CA PHE A 203 12.45 11.27 -2.00
C PHE A 203 13.15 10.89 -0.68
N ARG A 204 14.46 10.65 -0.69
CA ARG A 204 15.18 10.15 0.50
C ARG A 204 15.10 11.10 1.71
N PRO A 205 15.25 12.43 1.56
CA PRO A 205 15.08 13.35 2.68
C PRO A 205 13.68 13.29 3.30
N TRP A 206 12.66 13.25 2.44
CA TRP A 206 11.26 13.13 2.84
C TRP A 206 11.01 11.86 3.64
N LEU A 207 11.54 10.72 3.18
CA LEU A 207 11.40 9.43 3.87
C LEU A 207 12.16 9.39 5.21
N ARG A 208 13.27 10.13 5.34
CA ARG A 208 14.06 10.25 6.59
C ARG A 208 13.46 11.23 7.60
N GLY A 209 12.38 11.92 7.25
CA GLY A 209 11.74 12.89 8.14
C GLY A 209 12.45 14.24 8.22
N GLN A 210 13.33 14.56 7.26
CA GLN A 210 13.98 15.86 7.20
C GLN A 210 12.97 16.94 6.80
N GLU A 211 13.05 18.10 7.46
CA GLU A 211 12.23 19.27 7.14
C GLU A 211 12.80 19.98 5.91
N SER A 212 12.05 19.92 4.80
CA SER A 212 12.25 20.65 3.55
C SER A 212 13.33 20.16 2.58
N HIS A 213 12.90 19.84 1.35
CA HIS A 213 13.62 20.06 0.09
C HIS A 213 12.55 20.42 -0.97
N GLU A 214 12.92 21.20 -1.99
CA GLU A 214 12.05 21.37 -3.17
C GLU A 214 11.67 20.00 -3.79
N PRO A 215 10.51 19.88 -4.46
CA PRO A 215 10.16 18.67 -5.18
C PRO A 215 11.30 18.26 -6.11
N ALA A 216 11.61 16.97 -6.13
CA ALA A 216 12.67 16.46 -6.99
C ALA A 216 12.40 16.79 -8.47
N GLU A 217 13.46 16.89 -9.26
CA GLU A 217 13.39 17.12 -10.70
C GLU A 217 12.45 16.12 -11.39
N ASP A 218 11.69 16.57 -12.40
CA ASP A 218 10.81 15.74 -13.26
C ASP A 218 11.68 14.87 -14.19
N ARG A 219 12.31 13.84 -13.60
CA ARG A 219 13.08 12.80 -14.27
C ARG A 219 12.48 11.46 -13.92
N ARG A 220 12.06 10.70 -14.94
CA ARG A 220 11.54 9.35 -14.73
C ARG A 220 12.65 8.45 -14.22
N ASP A 221 12.48 7.97 -13.00
CA ASP A 221 13.32 6.94 -12.40
C ASP A 221 12.49 5.68 -12.13
N TYR A 222 13.16 4.53 -12.23
CA TYR A 222 12.60 3.24 -11.87
C TYR A 222 13.23 2.80 -10.56
N VAL A 223 12.43 2.28 -9.64
CA VAL A 223 12.91 1.80 -8.34
C VAL A 223 12.31 0.45 -8.00
N ALA A 224 13.10 -0.35 -7.28
CA ALA A 224 12.61 -1.50 -6.52
C ALA A 224 12.61 -1.13 -5.03
N ILE A 225 11.48 -1.38 -4.38
CA ILE A 225 11.38 -1.45 -2.93
C ILE A 225 11.39 -2.93 -2.57
N ARG A 226 12.34 -3.35 -1.75
CA ARG A 226 12.45 -4.74 -1.32
C ARG A 226 12.65 -4.84 0.18
N ARG A 227 12.31 -6.01 0.74
CA ARG A 227 12.67 -6.37 2.10
C ARG A 227 13.53 -7.61 2.09
N GLN A 228 14.69 -7.52 2.74
CA GLN A 228 15.62 -8.62 2.98
C GLN A 228 16.07 -8.55 4.43
N GLN A 229 16.03 -9.68 5.16
CA GLN A 229 16.39 -9.74 6.59
C GLN A 229 15.69 -8.65 7.41
N PHE A 230 14.38 -8.49 7.21
CA PHE A 230 13.55 -7.47 7.88
C PHE A 230 13.95 -6.00 7.62
N ARG A 231 14.87 -5.73 6.69
CA ARG A 231 15.26 -4.38 6.27
C ARG A 231 14.64 -4.04 4.94
N VAL A 232 13.83 -2.97 4.91
CA VAL A 232 13.28 -2.42 3.67
C VAL A 232 14.30 -1.46 3.05
N SER A 233 14.61 -1.65 1.78
CA SER A 233 15.50 -0.77 1.02
C SER A 233 14.87 -0.32 -0.29
N MET A 234 15.35 0.82 -0.80
CA MET A 234 14.99 1.36 -2.10
C MET A 234 16.24 1.37 -2.99
N GLU A 235 16.16 0.67 -4.12
CA GLU A 235 17.21 0.58 -5.12
C GLU A 235 16.74 1.19 -6.44
N ARG A 236 17.60 1.99 -7.08
CA ARG A 236 17.34 2.52 -8.43
C ARG A 236 17.62 1.42 -9.44
N LEU A 237 16.73 1.28 -10.43
CA LEU A 237 16.87 0.34 -11.53
C LEU A 237 17.12 1.09 -12.83
N ALA A 238 17.93 0.49 -13.70
CA ALA A 238 17.93 0.82 -15.11
C ALA A 238 16.57 0.48 -15.74
N ASP A 239 16.27 1.07 -16.89
CA ASP A 239 15.01 0.84 -17.60
C ASP A 239 14.84 -0.61 -18.04
N TRP A 240 15.90 -1.25 -18.57
CA TRP A 240 15.91 -2.64 -18.97
C TRP A 240 15.68 -3.59 -17.78
N GLN A 241 16.30 -3.32 -16.63
CA GLN A 241 16.08 -4.07 -15.39
C GLN A 241 14.63 -3.97 -14.95
N PHE A 242 14.09 -2.75 -14.89
CA PHE A 242 12.71 -2.54 -14.49
C PHE A 242 11.71 -3.24 -15.41
N PHE A 243 11.90 -3.15 -16.73
CA PHE A 243 10.96 -3.77 -17.66
C PHE A 243 11.04 -5.29 -17.69
N ALA A 244 12.23 -5.87 -17.50
CA ALA A 244 12.42 -7.30 -17.32
C ALA A 244 11.72 -7.78 -16.04
N LEU A 245 12.02 -7.17 -14.89
CA LEU A 245 11.40 -7.53 -13.61
C LEU A 245 9.88 -7.32 -13.62
N ARG A 246 9.38 -6.26 -14.28
CA ARG A 246 7.94 -6.01 -14.39
C ARG A 246 7.23 -7.10 -15.19
N HIS A 247 7.91 -7.76 -16.13
CA HIS A 247 7.36 -8.91 -16.83
C HIS A 247 7.21 -10.09 -15.87
N ALA A 248 8.29 -10.48 -15.19
CA ALA A 248 8.32 -11.54 -14.19
C ALA A 248 7.35 -11.30 -13.00
N ALA A 249 7.09 -10.04 -12.65
CA ALA A 249 6.17 -9.67 -11.58
C ALA A 249 4.70 -10.01 -11.88
N ARG A 250 4.33 -10.16 -13.15
CA ARG A 250 2.95 -10.53 -13.56
C ARG A 250 2.74 -12.03 -13.56
N ARG A 251 3.78 -12.75 -13.98
CA ARG A 251 3.85 -14.20 -14.06
C ARG A 251 5.32 -14.56 -14.10
N ALA A 252 5.70 -15.60 -13.35
CA ALA A 252 7.04 -16.15 -13.42
C ALA A 252 7.39 -16.48 -14.89
N ALA A 253 8.56 -16.03 -15.34
CA ALA A 253 8.92 -16.04 -16.76
C ALA A 253 10.40 -16.37 -16.96
N THR A 254 10.77 -16.92 -18.12
CA THR A 254 12.18 -17.24 -18.39
C THR A 254 13.01 -15.98 -18.59
N LEU A 255 14.34 -16.12 -18.57
CA LEU A 255 15.26 -15.03 -18.89
C LEU A 255 15.01 -14.47 -20.29
N SER A 256 14.77 -15.34 -21.28
CA SER A 256 14.49 -14.93 -22.67
C SER A 256 13.20 -14.11 -22.78
N ASP A 257 12.13 -14.52 -22.10
CA ASP A 257 10.87 -13.77 -22.10
C ASP A 257 11.02 -12.40 -21.43
N CYS A 258 11.77 -12.35 -20.31
CA CYS A 258 12.08 -11.09 -19.63
C CYS A 258 12.94 -10.17 -20.51
N ALA A 259 13.96 -10.71 -21.18
CA ALA A 259 14.84 -9.98 -22.09
C ALA A 259 14.05 -9.40 -23.27
N ARG A 260 13.20 -10.22 -23.91
CA ARG A 260 12.31 -9.81 -25.01
C ARG A 260 11.34 -8.72 -24.58
N ALA A 261 10.74 -8.85 -23.39
CA ALA A 261 9.83 -7.85 -22.85
C ALA A 261 10.53 -6.50 -22.59
N ALA A 262 11.75 -6.53 -22.05
CA ALA A 262 12.57 -5.35 -21.85
C ALA A 262 13.02 -4.73 -23.19
N ALA A 263 13.48 -5.54 -24.15
CA ALA A 263 13.94 -5.12 -25.48
C ALA A 263 12.88 -4.31 -26.22
N ARG A 264 11.63 -4.80 -26.20
CA ARG A 264 10.49 -4.09 -26.79
C ARG A 264 10.22 -2.72 -26.15
N ARG A 265 10.53 -2.55 -24.86
CA ARG A 265 10.26 -1.31 -24.11
C ARG A 265 11.40 -0.30 -24.20
N THR A 266 12.64 -0.76 -24.21
CA THR A 266 13.83 0.09 -24.30
C THR A 266 14.25 0.35 -25.75
N ARG A 267 13.72 -0.42 -26.72
CA ARG A 267 14.12 -0.41 -28.14
C ARG A 267 15.60 -0.76 -28.34
N ARG A 268 16.11 -1.67 -27.51
CA ARG A 268 17.47 -2.25 -27.62
C ARG A 268 17.40 -3.69 -28.15
N PRO A 269 18.46 -4.22 -28.76
CA PRO A 269 18.55 -5.62 -29.18
C PRO A 269 18.28 -6.61 -28.02
N GLU A 270 17.53 -7.67 -28.29
CA GLU A 270 17.20 -8.70 -27.28
C GLU A 270 18.44 -9.41 -26.73
N GLY A 271 19.41 -9.73 -27.61
CA GLY A 271 20.66 -10.38 -27.20
C GLY A 271 21.50 -9.55 -26.23
N GLU A 272 21.53 -8.23 -26.41
CA GLU A 272 22.23 -7.29 -25.52
C GLU A 272 21.61 -7.30 -24.13
N ILE A 273 20.29 -7.14 -24.04
CA ILE A 273 19.59 -7.17 -22.75
C ILE A 273 19.69 -8.55 -22.08
N ARG A 274 19.64 -9.63 -22.86
CA ARG A 274 19.80 -10.98 -22.32
C ARG A 274 21.18 -11.14 -21.67
N ALA A 275 22.24 -10.66 -22.30
CA ALA A 275 23.58 -10.68 -21.73
C ALA A 275 23.67 -9.82 -20.45
N GLU A 276 23.10 -8.61 -20.47
CA GLU A 276 23.06 -7.74 -19.27
C GLU A 276 22.28 -8.36 -18.11
N LEU A 277 21.13 -8.98 -18.39
CA LEU A 277 20.35 -9.68 -17.37
C LEU A 277 21.13 -10.88 -16.81
N ALA A 278 21.77 -11.69 -17.66
CA ALA A 278 22.57 -12.82 -17.21
C ALA A 278 23.70 -12.39 -16.26
N LEU A 279 24.36 -11.26 -16.54
CA LEU A 279 25.43 -10.73 -15.69
C LEU A 279 24.91 -10.10 -14.39
N TRP A 280 23.71 -9.51 -14.40
CA TRP A 280 23.17 -8.77 -13.25
C TRP A 280 22.32 -9.61 -12.29
N LEU A 281 21.66 -10.66 -12.79
CA LEU A 281 20.80 -11.53 -11.97
C LEU A 281 21.47 -12.15 -10.73
N PRO A 282 22.77 -12.51 -10.70
CA PRO A 282 23.40 -12.99 -9.47
C PRO A 282 23.34 -11.96 -8.36
N THR A 283 23.72 -10.73 -8.69
CA THR A 283 23.66 -9.59 -7.78
C THR A 283 22.21 -9.32 -7.36
N ALA A 284 21.25 -9.39 -8.29
CA ALA A 284 19.84 -9.19 -7.97
C ALA A 284 19.28 -10.27 -7.03
N GLN A 285 19.69 -11.53 -7.18
CA GLN A 285 19.29 -12.64 -6.31
C GLN A 285 19.92 -12.50 -4.92
N LEU A 286 21.23 -12.21 -4.84
CA LEU A 286 21.92 -11.93 -3.58
C LEU A 286 21.30 -10.76 -2.82
N ALA A 287 20.87 -9.75 -3.57
CA ALA A 287 20.15 -8.60 -3.06
C ALA A 287 18.68 -8.94 -2.68
N GLY A 288 18.18 -10.15 -2.92
CA GLY A 288 16.81 -10.54 -2.61
C GLY A 288 15.74 -9.82 -3.44
N LEU A 289 16.11 -9.28 -4.63
CA LEU A 289 15.16 -8.67 -5.56
C LEU A 289 14.33 -9.72 -6.30
N VAL A 290 14.94 -10.88 -6.56
CA VAL A 290 14.41 -11.93 -7.44
C VAL A 290 14.65 -13.30 -6.85
N VAL A 291 13.89 -14.27 -7.35
CA VAL A 291 14.11 -15.70 -7.11
C VAL A 291 14.23 -16.37 -8.48
N LEU A 292 15.31 -17.14 -8.65
CA LEU A 292 15.49 -18.04 -9.77
C LEU A 292 15.12 -19.45 -9.33
N THR A 293 14.24 -20.10 -10.08
CA THR A 293 13.91 -21.51 -9.90
C THR A 293 14.17 -22.25 -11.20
N PRO A 294 14.61 -23.52 -11.17
CA PRO A 294 14.61 -24.36 -12.36
C PRO A 294 13.21 -24.38 -13.00
N ASN A 295 13.16 -24.39 -14.33
CA ASN A 295 11.94 -24.50 -15.12
C ASN A 295 11.41 -25.95 -15.12
#